data_AF-A0A453K9T6-F1
#
_entry.id   AF-A0A453K9T6-F1
#
_cell.length_a   1.000
_cell.length_b   1.000
_cell.length_c   1.000
_cell.angle_alpha   90.00
_cell.angle_beta   90.00
_cell.angle_gamma   90.00
#
_symmetry.space_group_name_H-M   'P 1'
#
loop_
_entity.id
_entity.type
_entity.pdbx_description
1 polymer ?
#
loop_
_entity_poly.entity_id
_entity_poly.type
_entity_poly.pdbx_seq_one_letter_code
_entity_poly.pdbx_strand_id
1 'polypeptide(L)'
;MAVAAEGGSVEEGVGESSSPPREAPPAPAVSGGSGGGGGAPRDICTQVFERLVADGNEEAAGPDFRVQLEAHFARLPFSYQLDINVDKSADVLVHQKVLAEAKDPLRRPAFRVRFLRVEDMDSAYGSDASDEGADDGDDLSVRQDTPYTHIHEIVFSTIDKPKLLSQLSALLSDIGLNIREAHVFSTVDGYSLDVFVVDGWPIEDTDGLHKALEASVLRNEGSWSGSSHSSAAERTLPFQVKGGEWEIDKRLLKMGEMIASGSCGDLFHGTYFGEDVAVKVLKAEHLNNNVWNEFTQEVYILR
;
A
#
# COMPACT_ATOMS: atom_id res chain seq x y z
N MET A 1 49.58 -51.77 -4.07
CA MET A 1 49.54 -53.13 -4.65
C MET A 1 49.28 -54.10 -3.51
N ALA A 2 48.01 -54.48 -3.31
CA ALA A 2 47.54 -55.66 -2.57
C ALA A 2 46.00 -55.63 -2.59
N VAL A 3 45.40 -56.75 -2.97
CA VAL A 3 43.98 -56.99 -3.27
C VAL A 3 43.52 -58.12 -2.34
N ALA A 4 42.31 -58.02 -1.79
CA ALA A 4 41.48 -59.09 -1.18
C ALA A 4 40.19 -58.41 -0.66
N ALA A 5 38.96 -58.94 -0.69
CA ALA A 5 38.45 -60.27 -1.03
C ALA A 5 36.96 -60.19 -1.46
N GLU A 6 36.51 -61.27 -2.09
CA GLU A 6 35.18 -61.60 -2.63
C GLU A 6 34.03 -61.73 -1.61
N GLY A 7 32.79 -61.75 -2.14
CA GLY A 7 31.87 -62.85 -1.83
C GLY A 7 30.39 -62.48 -1.74
N GLY A 8 29.55 -63.06 -2.61
CA GLY A 8 28.11 -63.22 -2.33
C GLY A 8 27.16 -63.27 -3.53
N SER A 9 27.20 -64.35 -4.34
CA SER A 9 26.11 -64.75 -5.24
C SER A 9 25.18 -65.75 -4.54
N VAL A 10 23.86 -65.58 -4.62
CA VAL A 10 22.87 -66.67 -4.49
C VAL A 10 21.62 -66.33 -5.34
N GLU A 11 21.53 -66.98 -6.49
CA GLU A 11 20.34 -67.38 -7.24
C GLU A 11 19.81 -68.70 -6.63
N GLU A 12 18.54 -69.11 -6.59
CA GLU A 12 17.45 -69.20 -7.56
C GLU A 12 16.20 -69.73 -6.79
N GLY A 13 14.97 -69.61 -7.30
CA GLY A 13 13.83 -70.38 -6.73
C GLY A 13 12.44 -69.93 -7.13
N VAL A 14 11.92 -70.55 -8.19
CA VAL A 14 10.66 -70.27 -8.92
C VAL A 14 9.42 -70.85 -8.19
N GLY A 15 8.27 -70.17 -8.31
CA GLY A 15 6.96 -70.68 -7.87
C GLY A 15 5.83 -70.06 -8.69
N GLU A 16 5.37 -70.79 -9.70
CA GLU A 16 4.31 -70.42 -10.65
C GLU A 16 2.91 -70.64 -10.05
N SER A 17 1.96 -69.74 -10.30
CA SER A 17 0.55 -70.09 -10.42
C SER A 17 -0.21 -69.07 -11.30
N SER A 18 -0.81 -69.58 -12.38
CA SER A 18 -1.68 -68.88 -13.36
C SER A 18 -3.14 -69.25 -13.06
N SER A 19 -4.16 -68.37 -13.10
CA SER A 19 -4.95 -67.81 -14.24
C SER A 19 -6.33 -67.34 -13.68
N PRO A 20 -7.29 -66.67 -14.40
CA PRO A 20 -7.38 -66.20 -15.80
C PRO A 20 -7.80 -64.69 -15.96
N PRO A 21 -7.99 -64.14 -17.19
CA PRO A 21 -8.03 -62.69 -17.44
C PRO A 21 -9.45 -62.11 -17.41
N ARG A 22 -9.59 -60.82 -17.08
CA ARG A 22 -10.84 -60.08 -17.28
C ARG A 22 -10.59 -58.62 -17.70
N GLU A 23 -11.05 -58.36 -18.91
CA GLU A 23 -11.34 -57.12 -19.65
C GLU A 23 -11.16 -55.75 -18.95
N ALA A 24 -10.53 -54.82 -19.68
CA ALA A 24 -10.52 -53.38 -19.41
C ALA A 24 -11.88 -52.76 -19.73
N PRO A 25 -12.37 -51.81 -18.90
CA PRO A 25 -12.62 -50.44 -19.40
C PRO A 25 -12.58 -49.37 -18.28
N PRO A 26 -12.92 -48.08 -18.54
CA PRO A 26 -12.52 -47.17 -19.60
C PRO A 26 -11.78 -45.93 -19.04
N ALA A 27 -11.27 -45.06 -19.91
CA ALA A 27 -10.79 -43.72 -19.56
C ALA A 27 -11.89 -42.90 -18.86
N PRO A 28 -11.55 -41.99 -17.92
CA PRO A 28 -12.55 -41.10 -17.33
C PRO A 28 -13.13 -40.21 -18.43
N ALA A 29 -14.43 -40.38 -18.64
CA ALA A 29 -15.23 -39.55 -19.52
C ALA A 29 -15.24 -38.11 -19.00
N VAL A 30 -15.09 -37.18 -19.93
CA VAL A 30 -15.60 -35.81 -19.86
C VAL A 30 -17.04 -35.86 -19.32
N SER A 31 -17.19 -35.49 -18.05
CA SER A 31 -18.49 -35.16 -17.47
C SER A 31 -18.59 -33.65 -17.43
N GLY A 32 -19.36 -33.12 -18.37
CA GLY A 32 -20.01 -31.82 -18.21
C GLY A 32 -20.92 -31.92 -17.00
N GLY A 33 -20.38 -31.54 -15.85
CA GLY A 33 -21.14 -31.28 -14.63
C GLY A 33 -21.37 -29.79 -14.54
N SER A 34 -22.60 -29.37 -14.80
CA SER A 34 -23.12 -28.07 -14.35
C SER A 34 -23.01 -28.04 -12.82
N GLY A 35 -21.88 -27.52 -12.34
CA GLY A 35 -21.58 -27.34 -10.93
C GLY A 35 -22.28 -26.10 -10.40
N GLY A 36 -23.60 -26.17 -10.25
CA GLY A 36 -24.34 -25.22 -9.43
C GLY A 36 -24.11 -25.51 -7.95
N GLY A 37 -23.68 -24.50 -7.20
CA GLY A 37 -23.92 -24.42 -5.76
C GLY A 37 -22.76 -24.80 -4.84
N GLY A 38 -21.53 -24.44 -5.16
CA GLY A 38 -20.46 -24.29 -4.16
C GLY A 38 -20.29 -22.81 -3.86
N GLY A 39 -20.52 -22.38 -2.63
CA GLY A 39 -20.26 -21.00 -2.19
C GLY A 39 -18.78 -20.67 -2.30
N ALA A 40 -18.34 -20.29 -3.49
CA ALA A 40 -17.04 -19.68 -3.72
C ALA A 40 -17.05 -18.28 -3.09
N PRO A 41 -15.92 -17.80 -2.53
CA PRO A 41 -15.80 -16.37 -2.22
C PRO A 41 -16.17 -15.62 -3.49
N ARG A 42 -17.19 -14.75 -3.39
CA ARG A 42 -17.77 -14.07 -4.56
C ARG A 42 -16.62 -13.53 -5.40
N ASP A 43 -16.54 -13.93 -6.67
CA ASP A 43 -15.48 -13.49 -7.55
C ASP A 43 -15.60 -11.95 -7.72
N ILE A 44 -14.73 -11.22 -7.03
CA ILE A 44 -14.74 -9.75 -6.98
C ILE A 44 -14.52 -9.19 -8.38
N CYS A 45 -13.73 -9.86 -9.22
CA CYS A 45 -13.55 -9.48 -10.62
C CYS A 45 -14.88 -9.53 -11.38
N THR A 46 -15.65 -10.60 -11.22
CA THR A 46 -16.98 -10.72 -11.83
C THR A 46 -17.95 -9.65 -11.30
N GLN A 47 -17.97 -9.39 -9.99
CA GLN A 47 -18.84 -8.35 -9.42
C GLN A 47 -18.49 -6.94 -9.92
N VAL A 48 -17.20 -6.60 -10.00
CA VAL A 48 -16.71 -5.32 -10.54
C VAL A 48 -17.12 -5.19 -12.01
N PHE A 49 -16.95 -6.24 -12.81
CA PHE A 49 -17.37 -6.25 -14.21
C PHE A 49 -18.88 -6.02 -14.36
N GLU A 50 -19.70 -6.78 -13.65
CA GLU A 50 -21.16 -6.64 -13.69
C GLU A 50 -21.60 -5.25 -13.27
N ARG A 51 -20.94 -4.67 -12.26
CA ARG A 51 -21.24 -3.31 -11.80
C ARG A 51 -20.89 -2.26 -12.86
N LEU A 52 -19.71 -2.34 -13.48
CA LEU A 52 -19.30 -1.43 -14.55
C LEU A 52 -20.25 -1.48 -15.75
N VAL A 53 -20.74 -2.67 -16.10
CA VAL A 53 -21.75 -2.84 -17.16
C VAL A 53 -23.08 -2.22 -16.74
N ALA A 54 -23.53 -2.44 -15.50
CA ALA A 54 -24.78 -1.88 -14.98
C ALA A 54 -24.75 -0.35 -14.93
N ASP A 55 -23.59 0.23 -14.61
CA ASP A 55 -23.38 1.68 -14.57
C ASP A 55 -23.20 2.29 -15.98
N GLY A 56 -23.25 1.46 -17.04
CA GLY A 56 -23.18 1.92 -18.43
C GLY A 56 -21.79 2.39 -18.86
N ASN A 57 -20.72 1.89 -18.23
CA ASN A 57 -19.37 2.29 -18.55
C ASN A 57 -18.98 1.86 -19.98
N GLU A 58 -18.54 2.81 -20.80
CA GLU A 58 -18.19 2.57 -22.21
C GLU A 58 -17.04 1.56 -22.38
N GLU A 59 -16.06 1.56 -21.46
CA GLU A 59 -14.92 0.64 -21.51
C GLU A 59 -15.37 -0.82 -21.29
N ALA A 60 -16.42 -1.02 -20.49
CA ALA A 60 -16.98 -2.34 -20.21
C ALA A 60 -17.72 -2.98 -21.39
N ALA A 61 -18.08 -2.19 -22.41
CA ALA A 61 -18.69 -2.68 -23.64
C ALA A 61 -17.68 -3.33 -24.62
N GLY A 62 -16.38 -3.17 -24.36
CA GLY A 62 -15.32 -3.74 -25.20
C GLY A 62 -15.26 -5.27 -25.12
N PRO A 63 -15.06 -5.98 -26.25
CA PRO A 63 -15.03 -7.45 -26.27
C PRO A 63 -13.86 -8.03 -25.46
N ASP A 64 -12.74 -7.31 -25.36
CA ASP A 64 -11.54 -7.73 -24.63
C ASP A 64 -11.50 -7.22 -23.19
N PHE A 65 -12.47 -6.38 -22.78
CA PHE A 65 -12.42 -5.71 -21.47
C PHE A 65 -12.37 -6.71 -20.32
N ARG A 66 -13.19 -7.76 -20.39
CA ARG A 66 -13.21 -8.81 -19.37
C ARG A 66 -11.85 -9.48 -19.19
N VAL A 67 -11.17 -9.79 -20.29
CA VAL A 67 -9.83 -10.41 -20.26
C VAL A 67 -8.80 -9.45 -19.67
N GLN A 68 -8.89 -8.16 -20.00
CA GLN A 68 -8.02 -7.13 -19.44
C GLN A 68 -8.23 -6.94 -17.93
N LEU A 69 -9.48 -6.98 -17.48
CA LEU A 69 -9.83 -6.89 -16.06
C LEU A 69 -9.33 -8.12 -15.29
N GLU A 70 -9.57 -9.32 -15.81
CA GLU A 70 -9.06 -10.57 -15.22
C GLU A 70 -7.53 -10.55 -15.13
N ALA A 71 -6.84 -10.08 -16.18
CA ALA A 71 -5.39 -9.89 -16.16
C ALA A 71 -4.93 -8.84 -15.13
N HIS A 72 -5.70 -7.77 -14.93
CA HIS A 72 -5.43 -6.76 -13.90
C HIS A 72 -5.52 -7.35 -12.49
N PHE A 73 -6.54 -8.15 -12.20
CA PHE A 73 -6.66 -8.83 -10.91
C PHE A 73 -5.58 -9.90 -10.70
N ALA A 74 -5.23 -10.63 -11.76
CA ALA A 74 -4.22 -11.69 -11.68
C ALA A 74 -2.80 -11.17 -11.38
N ARG A 75 -2.49 -9.91 -11.71
CA ARG A 75 -1.18 -9.32 -11.42
C ARG A 75 -1.04 -8.72 -10.03
N LEU A 76 -2.15 -8.52 -9.31
CA LEU A 76 -2.18 -7.89 -7.99
C LEU A 76 -2.32 -8.95 -6.89
N PRO A 77 -1.81 -8.68 -5.68
CA PRO A 77 -1.92 -9.61 -4.56
C PRO A 77 -3.38 -9.74 -4.12
N PHE A 78 -3.72 -10.84 -3.45
CA PHE A 78 -5.08 -11.09 -2.95
C PHE A 78 -5.58 -9.97 -2.03
N SER A 79 -4.70 -9.30 -1.28
CA SER A 79 -5.06 -8.16 -0.44
C SER A 79 -5.73 -7.02 -1.21
N TYR A 80 -5.38 -6.82 -2.47
CA TYR A 80 -6.03 -5.82 -3.32
C TYR A 80 -7.53 -6.08 -3.46
N GLN A 81 -7.94 -7.35 -3.55
CA GLN A 81 -9.35 -7.71 -3.66
C GLN A 81 -10.12 -7.38 -2.37
N LEU A 82 -9.47 -7.47 -1.21
CA LEU A 82 -10.08 -7.17 0.08
C LEU A 82 -10.29 -5.66 0.27
N ASP A 83 -9.41 -4.84 -0.30
CA ASP A 83 -9.45 -3.38 -0.17
C ASP A 83 -10.33 -2.70 -1.24
N ILE A 84 -10.75 -3.42 -2.30
CA ILE A 84 -11.64 -2.87 -3.31
C ILE A 84 -13.06 -2.73 -2.76
N ASN A 85 -13.62 -1.52 -2.90
CA ASN A 85 -15.04 -1.30 -2.77
C ASN A 85 -15.75 -1.55 -4.12
N VAL A 86 -16.61 -2.57 -4.17
CA VAL A 86 -17.40 -2.93 -5.37
C VAL A 86 -18.33 -1.80 -5.81
N ASP A 87 -18.83 -0.98 -4.87
CA ASP A 87 -19.68 0.18 -5.19
C ASP A 87 -18.89 1.31 -5.87
N LYS A 88 -17.56 1.29 -5.76
CA LYS A 88 -16.62 2.17 -6.46
C LYS A 88 -15.81 1.39 -7.50
N SER A 89 -16.47 0.52 -8.27
CA SER A 89 -15.86 -0.30 -9.32
C SER A 89 -15.02 0.50 -10.34
N ALA A 90 -15.37 1.76 -10.58
CA ALA A 90 -14.62 2.68 -11.43
C ALA A 90 -13.18 2.94 -10.94
N ASP A 91 -12.90 2.76 -9.64
CA ASP A 91 -11.56 2.94 -9.07
C ASP A 91 -10.58 1.89 -9.60
N VAL A 92 -11.08 0.68 -9.89
CA VAL A 92 -10.29 -0.38 -10.52
C VAL A 92 -9.78 0.05 -11.91
N LEU A 93 -10.58 0.80 -12.67
CA LEU A 93 -10.17 1.35 -13.96
C LEU A 93 -9.06 2.39 -13.80
N VAL A 94 -9.16 3.22 -12.76
CA VAL A 94 -8.11 4.19 -12.43
C VAL A 94 -6.81 3.47 -12.11
N HIS A 95 -6.86 2.45 -11.25
CA HIS A 95 -5.68 1.65 -10.91
C HIS A 95 -5.09 0.97 -12.15
N GLN A 96 -5.93 0.43 -13.03
CA GLN A 96 -5.51 -0.18 -14.29
C GLN A 96 -4.77 0.83 -15.18
N LYS A 97 -5.34 2.03 -15.34
CA LYS A 97 -4.78 3.09 -16.17
C LYS A 97 -3.46 3.63 -15.63
N VAL A 98 -3.38 3.94 -14.34
CA VAL A 98 -2.16 4.47 -13.71
C VAL A 98 -1.01 3.45 -13.82
N LEU A 99 -1.28 2.15 -13.59
CA LEU A 99 -0.31 1.09 -13.83
C LEU A 99 0.08 0.93 -15.31
N ALA A 100 -0.83 1.19 -16.26
CA ALA A 100 -0.51 1.15 -17.68
C ALA A 100 0.39 2.33 -18.10
N GLU A 101 0.11 3.53 -17.57
CA GLU A 101 0.92 4.73 -17.81
C GLU A 101 2.32 4.59 -17.21
N ALA A 102 2.45 3.95 -16.05
CA ALA A 102 3.75 3.68 -15.42
C ALA A 102 4.65 2.76 -16.27
N LYS A 103 4.14 2.09 -17.31
CA LYS A 103 5.00 1.32 -18.22
C LYS A 103 5.91 2.22 -19.06
N ASP A 104 5.51 3.46 -19.32
CA ASP A 104 6.35 4.46 -19.98
C ASP A 104 7.34 5.07 -18.96
N PRO A 105 8.66 4.89 -19.13
CA PRO A 105 9.65 5.47 -18.23
C PRO A 105 9.58 6.99 -18.09
N LEU A 106 9.11 7.71 -19.12
CA LEU A 106 8.99 9.18 -19.10
C LEU A 106 7.77 9.66 -18.33
N ARG A 107 6.81 8.77 -18.07
CA ARG A 107 5.60 9.08 -17.30
C ARG A 107 5.73 8.60 -15.85
N ARG A 108 6.93 8.20 -15.39
CA ARG A 108 7.12 7.70 -14.02
C ARG A 108 7.45 8.83 -13.04
N PRO A 109 6.83 8.83 -11.85
CA PRO A 109 5.66 8.01 -11.50
C PRO A 109 4.44 8.43 -12.30
N ALA A 110 3.63 7.46 -12.69
CA ALA A 110 2.29 7.79 -13.13
C ALA A 110 1.46 8.04 -11.89
N PHE A 111 0.60 9.05 -11.92
CA PHE A 111 -0.28 9.30 -10.78
C PHE A 111 -1.61 9.91 -11.21
N ARG A 112 -2.58 9.84 -10.30
CA ARG A 112 -3.88 10.49 -10.45
C ARG A 112 -4.32 11.06 -9.12
N VAL A 113 -4.94 12.24 -9.16
CA VAL A 113 -5.50 12.93 -7.99
C VAL A 113 -7.01 13.01 -8.15
N ARG A 114 -7.74 12.75 -7.07
CA ARG A 114 -9.20 12.89 -6.99
C ARG A 114 -9.58 13.53 -5.67
N PHE A 115 -10.58 14.40 -5.69
CA PHE A 115 -11.18 14.94 -4.46
C PHE A 115 -12.23 13.97 -3.90
N LEU A 116 -12.20 13.74 -2.59
CA LEU A 116 -13.19 12.96 -1.84
C LEU A 116 -13.89 13.89 -0.85
N ARG A 117 -15.19 14.15 -1.06
CA ARG A 117 -16.00 14.83 -0.03
C ARG A 117 -16.28 13.84 1.10
N VAL A 118 -15.88 14.20 2.32
CA VAL A 118 -16.39 13.55 3.54
C VAL A 118 -17.16 14.60 4.32
N GLU A 119 -18.42 14.28 4.61
CA GLU A 119 -19.24 15.04 5.55
C GLU A 119 -18.82 14.61 6.95
N ASP A 120 -18.16 15.49 7.71
CA ASP A 120 -17.90 15.24 9.13
C ASP A 120 -19.24 15.32 9.88
N MET A 121 -19.84 14.16 10.15
CA MET A 121 -21.16 13.97 10.75
C MET A 121 -21.08 13.93 12.28
N ASP A 122 -20.37 14.85 12.92
CA ASP A 122 -20.33 14.95 14.39
C ASP A 122 -20.48 16.41 14.85
N SER A 123 -21.71 16.94 14.74
CA SER A 123 -22.18 18.07 15.56
C SER A 123 -23.31 17.64 16.51
N ALA A 124 -23.36 16.36 16.87
CA ALA A 124 -24.37 15.82 17.78
C ALA A 124 -23.95 15.89 19.26
N TYR A 125 -23.39 17.00 19.74
CA TYR A 125 -23.35 17.28 21.18
C TYR A 125 -23.36 18.79 21.46
N GLY A 126 -24.48 19.26 22.04
CA GLY A 126 -24.46 20.36 23.01
C GLY A 126 -25.06 21.70 22.58
N SER A 127 -26.39 21.79 22.53
CA SER A 127 -27.11 22.95 23.09
C SER A 127 -28.60 22.62 23.22
N ASP A 128 -28.95 21.93 24.30
CA ASP A 128 -30.24 22.12 24.93
C ASP A 128 -29.97 22.88 26.23
N ALA A 129 -29.98 24.21 26.14
CA ALA A 129 -30.10 25.11 27.28
C ALA A 129 -30.80 26.39 26.78
N SER A 130 -31.98 26.60 27.34
CA SER A 130 -32.95 27.64 27.01
C SER A 130 -32.43 29.06 27.27
N ASP A 131 -32.83 30.04 26.44
CA ASP A 131 -33.35 31.31 26.97
C ASP A 131 -34.19 32.06 25.93
N GLU A 132 -35.31 32.64 26.39
CA GLU A 132 -36.20 33.48 25.62
C GLU A 132 -35.64 34.92 25.56
N GLY A 133 -35.59 35.51 24.38
CA GLY A 133 -35.28 36.93 24.23
C GLY A 133 -35.44 37.39 22.79
N ALA A 134 -36.49 38.15 22.52
CA ALA A 134 -36.66 38.87 21.26
C ALA A 134 -35.67 40.05 21.21
N ASP A 135 -34.84 40.11 20.17
CA ASP A 135 -34.16 41.35 19.79
C ASP A 135 -33.92 41.42 18.28
N ASP A 136 -34.16 42.62 17.74
CA ASP A 136 -34.21 42.98 16.34
C ASP A 136 -32.79 43.16 15.74
N GLY A 137 -32.62 42.69 14.51
CA GLY A 137 -31.69 43.27 13.54
C GLY A 137 -30.21 42.93 13.65
N ASP A 138 -29.81 41.84 12.97
CA ASP A 138 -28.42 41.60 12.54
C ASP A 138 -28.45 40.82 11.22
N ASP A 139 -27.64 41.28 10.27
CA ASP A 139 -27.43 40.76 8.92
C ASP A 139 -26.68 39.41 8.97
N LEU A 140 -27.45 38.33 9.13
CA LEU A 140 -26.95 36.96 9.18
C LEU A 140 -26.44 36.48 7.80
N SER A 141 -25.18 36.77 7.50
CA SER A 141 -24.35 35.87 6.68
C SER A 141 -23.28 35.20 7.55
N VAL A 142 -23.71 34.57 8.64
CA VAL A 142 -22.96 33.48 9.25
C VAL A 142 -23.01 32.34 8.24
N ARG A 143 -22.11 32.39 7.25
CA ARG A 143 -21.73 31.19 6.51
C ARG A 143 -21.18 30.26 7.57
N GLN A 144 -21.95 29.23 7.89
CA GLN A 144 -21.48 28.08 8.63
C GLN A 144 -20.33 27.49 7.80
N ASP A 145 -19.10 27.94 8.07
CA ASP A 145 -17.89 27.17 7.77
C ASP A 145 -17.96 25.95 8.67
N THR A 146 -18.75 24.96 8.27
CA THR A 146 -18.51 23.59 8.68
C THR A 146 -17.06 23.30 8.34
N PRO A 147 -16.21 22.87 9.30
CA PRO A 147 -14.81 22.61 9.04
C PRO A 147 -14.71 21.31 8.23
N TYR A 148 -15.12 21.34 6.96
CA TYR A 148 -14.94 20.22 6.07
C TYR A 148 -13.45 20.02 5.88
N THR A 149 -12.95 18.87 6.30
CA THR A 149 -11.60 18.46 5.93
C THR A 149 -11.60 18.08 4.45
N HIS A 150 -10.83 18.83 3.65
CA HIS A 150 -10.70 18.57 2.22
C HIS A 150 -9.83 17.33 1.99
N ILE A 151 -10.49 16.19 1.79
CA ILE A 151 -9.80 14.93 1.61
C ILE A 151 -9.58 14.67 0.12
N HIS A 152 -8.38 14.21 -0.19
CA HIS A 152 -7.98 13.87 -1.54
C HIS A 152 -7.46 12.45 -1.58
N GLU A 153 -7.69 11.77 -2.68
CA GLU A 153 -7.09 10.47 -2.98
C GLU A 153 -6.04 10.67 -4.06
N ILE A 154 -4.87 10.11 -3.82
CA ILE A 154 -3.74 10.14 -4.74
C ILE A 154 -3.30 8.71 -5.00
N VAL A 155 -3.39 8.30 -6.26
CA VAL A 155 -2.95 6.98 -6.72
C VAL A 155 -1.63 7.16 -7.45
N PHE A 156 -0.58 6.45 -7.03
CA PHE A 156 0.70 6.38 -7.72
C PHE A 156 0.93 4.99 -8.32
N SER A 157 1.68 4.96 -9.42
CA SER A 157 2.35 3.76 -9.88
C SER A 157 3.73 4.04 -10.46
N THR A 158 4.68 3.19 -10.10
CA THR A 158 6.06 3.22 -10.58
C THR A 158 6.70 1.85 -10.41
N ILE A 159 7.98 1.69 -10.74
CA ILE A 159 8.72 0.44 -10.49
C ILE A 159 8.77 0.18 -8.98
N ASP A 160 8.41 -1.03 -8.58
CA ASP A 160 8.55 -1.46 -7.19
C ASP A 160 10.04 -1.59 -6.84
N LYS A 161 10.43 -0.95 -5.73
CA LYS A 161 11.81 -0.91 -5.26
C LYS A 161 11.87 -0.60 -3.76
N PRO A 162 12.97 -0.96 -3.09
CA PRO A 162 13.16 -0.61 -1.69
C PRO A 162 12.99 0.90 -1.45
N LYS A 163 12.34 1.26 -0.34
CA LYS A 163 12.11 2.64 0.11
C LYS A 163 11.15 3.47 -0.75
N LEU A 164 10.45 2.87 -1.73
CA LEU A 164 9.49 3.60 -2.56
C LEU A 164 8.42 4.31 -1.71
N LEU A 165 7.80 3.61 -0.76
CA LEU A 165 6.79 4.20 0.13
C LEU A 165 7.35 5.40 0.88
N SER A 166 8.56 5.30 1.43
CA SER A 166 9.22 6.42 2.11
C SER A 166 9.48 7.61 1.17
N GLN A 167 9.83 7.36 -0.10
CA GLN A 167 10.00 8.41 -1.11
C GLN A 167 8.68 9.11 -1.42
N LEU A 168 7.58 8.35 -1.56
CA LEU A 168 6.25 8.91 -1.81
C LEU A 168 5.73 9.69 -0.61
N SER A 169 5.88 9.16 0.61
CA SER A 169 5.49 9.85 1.83
C SER A 169 6.26 11.15 2.04
N ALA A 170 7.58 11.17 1.77
CA ALA A 170 8.36 12.40 1.81
C ALA A 170 7.87 13.42 0.77
N LEU A 171 7.55 12.98 -0.46
CA LEU A 171 7.00 13.86 -1.48
C LEU A 171 5.67 14.49 -1.05
N LEU A 172 4.78 13.72 -0.42
CA LEU A 172 3.48 14.22 0.05
C LEU A 172 3.67 15.22 1.21
N SER A 173 4.58 14.93 2.14
CA SER A 173 4.94 15.81 3.26
C SER A 173 5.59 17.11 2.79
N ASP A 174 6.46 17.08 1.77
CA ASP A 174 7.08 18.28 1.17
C ASP A 174 6.04 19.26 0.59
N ILE A 175 4.87 18.76 0.20
CA ILE A 175 3.73 19.56 -0.28
C ILE A 175 2.88 20.08 0.89
N GLY A 176 3.02 19.49 2.07
CA GLY A 176 2.23 19.80 3.27
C GLY A 176 0.95 18.94 3.40
N LEU A 177 0.92 17.77 2.77
CA LEU A 177 -0.21 16.84 2.87
C LEU A 177 0.02 15.87 4.03
N ASN A 178 -1.06 15.55 4.77
CA ASN A 178 -1.02 14.52 5.80
C ASN A 178 -1.69 13.25 5.29
N ILE A 179 -1.05 12.11 5.52
CA ILE A 179 -1.58 10.81 5.10
C ILE A 179 -2.56 10.31 6.16
N ARG A 180 -3.81 10.10 5.75
CA ARG A 180 -4.87 9.48 6.58
C ARG A 180 -4.91 7.97 6.43
N GLU A 181 -4.73 7.50 5.19
CA GLU A 181 -4.78 6.09 4.84
C GLU A 181 -3.83 5.82 3.68
N ALA A 182 -3.24 4.62 3.66
CA ALA A 182 -2.34 4.19 2.60
C ALA A 182 -2.57 2.70 2.30
N HIS A 183 -2.85 2.38 1.05
CA HIS A 183 -2.91 1.02 0.53
C HIS A 183 -1.81 0.83 -0.51
N VAL A 184 -0.92 -0.13 -0.29
CA VAL A 184 0.25 -0.36 -1.14
C VAL A 184 0.24 -1.79 -1.64
N PHE A 185 0.37 -1.95 -2.96
CA PHE A 185 0.34 -3.25 -3.62
C PHE A 185 1.51 -3.39 -4.60
N SER A 186 2.35 -4.40 -4.37
CA SER A 186 3.34 -4.84 -5.35
C SER A 186 2.72 -5.79 -6.37
N THR A 187 2.88 -5.50 -7.65
CA THR A 187 2.43 -6.36 -8.73
C THR A 187 3.46 -7.43 -9.09
N VAL A 188 3.01 -8.54 -9.66
CA VAL A 188 3.90 -9.64 -10.11
C VAL A 188 4.80 -9.25 -11.28
N ASP A 189 4.45 -8.18 -12.01
CA ASP A 189 5.25 -7.62 -13.11
C ASP A 189 6.25 -6.53 -12.65
N GLY A 190 6.44 -6.36 -11.33
CA GLY A 190 7.50 -5.52 -10.75
C GLY A 190 7.16 -4.03 -10.63
N TYR A 191 5.88 -3.69 -10.60
CA TYR A 191 5.38 -2.34 -10.36
C TYR A 191 4.75 -2.25 -8.97
N SER A 192 4.62 -1.03 -8.47
CA SER A 192 3.84 -0.72 -7.28
C SER A 192 2.58 0.05 -7.68
N LEU A 193 1.50 -0.17 -6.93
CA LEU A 193 0.29 0.62 -6.92
C LEU A 193 0.09 1.11 -5.49
N ASP A 194 0.24 2.41 -5.29
CA ASP A 194 0.18 3.04 -3.96
C ASP A 194 -0.98 4.04 -3.96
N VAL A 195 -2.00 3.80 -3.13
CA VAL A 195 -3.18 4.65 -2.97
C VAL A 195 -3.10 5.34 -1.62
N PHE A 196 -3.08 6.67 -1.63
CA PHE A 196 -3.06 7.49 -0.42
C PHE A 196 -4.34 8.30 -0.31
N VAL A 197 -4.97 8.26 0.85
CA VAL A 197 -5.99 9.24 1.23
C VAL A 197 -5.31 10.28 2.10
N VAL A 198 -5.41 11.54 1.71
CA VAL A 198 -4.68 12.65 2.32
C VAL A 198 -5.59 13.82 2.64
N ASP A 199 -5.20 14.60 3.65
CA ASP A 199 -5.74 15.94 3.90
C ASP A 199 -4.60 16.98 3.88
N GLY A 200 -4.91 18.24 4.21
CA GLY A 200 -3.95 19.34 4.23
C GLY A 200 -3.94 20.20 2.97
N TRP A 201 -4.65 19.80 1.91
CA TRP A 201 -4.86 20.65 0.74
C TRP A 201 -6.09 21.57 0.94
N PRO A 202 -5.97 22.90 0.82
CA PRO A 202 -7.00 23.83 1.33
C PRO A 202 -8.21 24.06 0.42
N ILE A 203 -8.23 23.46 -0.78
CA ILE A 203 -9.26 23.69 -1.80
C ILE A 203 -9.75 22.36 -2.39
N GLU A 204 -10.99 22.31 -2.89
CA GLU A 204 -11.53 21.12 -3.57
C GLU A 204 -10.87 20.87 -4.95
N ASP A 205 -10.32 21.92 -5.56
CA ASP A 205 -9.72 21.82 -6.90
C ASP A 205 -8.43 21.00 -6.89
N THR A 206 -8.40 19.98 -7.75
CA THR A 206 -7.29 19.06 -7.90
C THR A 206 -6.19 19.59 -8.81
N ASP A 207 -6.43 20.61 -9.64
CA ASP A 207 -5.44 21.08 -10.62
C ASP A 207 -4.21 21.67 -9.93
N GLY A 208 -4.42 22.45 -8.87
CA GLY A 208 -3.34 22.98 -8.05
C GLY A 208 -2.51 21.88 -7.39
N LEU A 209 -3.17 20.87 -6.83
CA LEU A 209 -2.53 19.73 -6.18
C LEU A 209 -1.75 18.89 -7.20
N HIS A 210 -2.35 18.62 -8.36
CA HIS A 210 -1.70 17.90 -9.45
C HIS A 210 -0.41 18.58 -9.88
N LYS A 211 -0.45 19.91 -10.10
CA LYS A 211 0.72 20.70 -10.47
C LYS A 211 1.80 20.72 -9.39
N ALA A 212 1.40 20.78 -8.11
CA ALA A 212 2.34 20.69 -6.99
C ALA A 212 3.04 19.32 -6.96
N LEU A 213 2.28 18.24 -7.21
CA LEU A 213 2.81 16.88 -7.31
C LEU A 213 3.79 16.75 -8.48
N GLU A 214 3.43 17.20 -9.68
CA GLU A 214 4.33 17.23 -10.85
C GLU A 214 5.62 17.97 -10.53
N ALA A 215 5.52 19.17 -9.95
CA ALA A 215 6.69 19.96 -9.60
C ALA A 215 7.58 19.26 -8.55
N SER A 216 7.00 18.56 -7.59
CA SER A 216 7.75 17.80 -6.57
C SER A 216 8.40 16.53 -7.15
N VAL A 217 7.72 15.84 -8.07
CA VAL A 217 8.30 14.72 -8.82
C VAL A 217 9.51 15.18 -9.63
N LEU A 218 9.37 16.27 -10.38
CA LEU A 218 10.46 16.82 -11.21
C LEU A 218 11.69 17.22 -10.39
N ARG A 219 11.47 17.78 -9.19
CA ARG A 219 12.58 18.11 -8.27
C ARG A 219 13.31 16.87 -7.75
N ASN A 220 12.65 15.72 -7.73
CA ASN A 220 13.14 14.49 -7.12
C ASN A 220 13.58 13.42 -8.13
N GLU A 221 13.56 13.69 -9.45
CA GLU A 221 13.85 12.70 -10.51
C GLU A 221 15.13 11.87 -10.28
N GLY A 222 16.18 12.48 -9.74
CA GLY A 222 17.44 11.78 -9.41
C GLY A 222 17.30 10.67 -8.35
N SER A 223 16.27 10.71 -7.50
CA SER A 223 15.98 9.72 -6.45
C SER A 223 15.07 8.58 -6.95
N TRP A 224 14.44 8.76 -8.11
CA TRP A 224 13.36 7.89 -8.61
C TRP A 224 13.88 6.91 -9.64
N SER A 225 14.82 7.32 -10.50
CA SER A 225 15.32 6.54 -11.63
C SER A 225 16.40 5.50 -11.30
N GLY A 226 16.78 5.29 -10.03
CA GLY A 226 17.76 4.27 -9.65
C GLY A 226 19.16 4.46 -10.26
N SER A 227 19.42 5.63 -10.86
CA SER A 227 20.74 5.99 -11.34
C SER A 227 21.60 6.38 -10.15
N SER A 228 22.47 5.45 -9.74
CA SER A 228 23.59 5.72 -8.85
C SER A 228 24.61 6.63 -9.54
N HIS A 229 24.25 7.87 -9.83
CA HIS A 229 25.21 8.93 -10.08
C HIS A 229 25.14 9.93 -8.93
N SER A 230 25.95 9.62 -7.92
CA SER A 230 26.47 10.59 -6.97
C SER A 230 26.91 11.84 -7.73
N SER A 231 26.17 12.93 -7.56
CA SER A 231 26.73 14.27 -7.63
C SER A 231 26.66 14.85 -6.22
N ALA A 232 27.66 14.46 -5.43
CA ALA A 232 28.11 15.27 -4.32
C ALA A 232 28.51 16.66 -4.86
N ALA A 233 27.60 17.62 -4.79
CA ALA A 233 27.91 19.03 -4.86
C ALA A 233 26.78 19.83 -4.20
N GLU A 234 27.08 20.24 -2.96
CA GLU A 234 26.65 21.50 -2.36
C GLU A 234 25.14 21.73 -2.15
N ARG A 235 24.70 21.43 -0.93
CA ARG A 235 24.18 22.46 -0.02
C ARG A 235 24.43 22.04 1.43
N THR A 236 25.66 22.31 1.86
CA THR A 236 25.99 22.52 3.27
C THR A 236 25.17 23.70 3.77
N LEU A 237 24.19 23.44 4.63
CA LEU A 237 23.79 24.39 5.66
C LEU A 237 23.86 23.67 7.01
N PRO A 238 24.56 24.24 8.01
CA PRO A 238 24.63 23.66 9.34
C PRO A 238 23.32 23.98 10.06
N PHE A 239 22.30 23.15 9.92
CA PHE A 239 21.17 23.22 10.83
C PHE A 239 21.53 22.46 12.10
N GLN A 240 22.11 23.21 13.03
CA GLN A 240 22.24 22.86 14.43
C GLN A 240 20.87 22.37 14.91
N VAL A 241 20.75 21.08 15.22
CA VAL A 241 19.58 20.51 15.90
C VAL A 241 19.49 21.23 17.24
N LYS A 242 18.63 22.25 17.29
CA LYS A 242 18.25 22.91 18.52
C LYS A 242 17.37 21.91 19.26
N GLY A 243 17.99 21.17 20.17
CA GLY A 243 17.30 20.28 21.09
C GLY A 243 16.27 21.06 21.90
N GLY A 244 15.13 20.41 22.15
CA GLY A 244 14.07 20.94 22.99
C GLY A 244 12.69 20.66 22.39
N GLU A 245 12.16 19.46 22.67
CA GLU A 245 10.76 19.23 23.10
C GLU A 245 10.40 17.73 23.19
N TRP A 246 11.19 16.83 22.60
CA TRP A 246 10.90 15.38 22.59
C TRP A 246 12.06 14.51 23.11
N GLU A 247 12.96 15.07 23.92
CA GLU A 247 13.96 14.27 24.63
C GLU A 247 13.25 13.42 25.70
N ILE A 248 13.04 12.15 25.38
CA ILE A 248 12.54 11.15 26.31
C ILE A 248 13.50 11.05 27.48
N ASP A 249 13.00 11.30 28.70
CA ASP A 249 13.74 10.98 29.91
C ASP A 249 13.93 9.46 30.00
N LYS A 250 15.13 8.99 29.65
CA LYS A 250 15.51 7.58 29.65
C LYS A 250 15.30 6.89 31.01
N ARG A 251 15.22 7.66 32.10
CA ARG A 251 14.97 7.12 33.44
C ARG A 251 13.52 6.64 33.62
N LEU A 252 12.61 7.18 32.82
CA LEU A 252 11.18 6.86 32.86
C LEU A 252 10.79 5.78 31.85
N LEU A 253 11.66 5.48 30.88
CA LEU A 253 11.48 4.38 29.95
C LEU A 253 11.91 3.05 30.59
N LYS A 254 10.98 2.11 30.69
CA LYS A 254 11.26 0.74 31.12
C LYS A 254 11.30 -0.16 29.90
N MET A 255 12.46 -0.73 29.60
CA MET A 255 12.61 -1.75 28.55
C MET A 255 12.00 -3.07 29.03
N GLY A 256 11.16 -3.68 28.21
CA GLY A 256 10.55 -4.99 28.39
C GLY A 256 11.18 -6.06 27.50
N GLU A 257 10.38 -7.03 27.10
CA GLU A 257 10.83 -8.15 26.26
C GLU A 257 11.15 -7.72 24.82
N MET A 258 12.01 -8.48 24.15
CA MET A 258 12.32 -8.24 22.74
C MET A 258 11.20 -8.82 21.88
N ILE A 259 10.59 -7.98 21.06
CA ILE A 259 9.50 -8.34 20.14
C ILE A 259 10.08 -8.92 18.84
N ALA A 260 11.09 -8.27 18.27
CA ALA A 260 11.66 -8.66 16.99
C ALA A 260 13.11 -8.19 16.84
N SER A 261 13.89 -8.89 16.01
CA SER A 261 15.23 -8.45 15.58
C SER A 261 15.25 -8.34 14.07
N GLY A 262 15.66 -7.19 13.56
CA GLY A 262 15.75 -6.91 12.13
C GLY A 262 17.15 -6.45 11.71
N SER A 263 17.33 -6.24 10.41
CA SER A 263 18.57 -5.69 9.84
C SER A 263 18.90 -4.29 10.34
N CYS A 264 17.88 -3.52 10.72
CA CYS A 264 18.02 -2.13 11.15
C CYS A 264 18.14 -1.97 12.68
N GLY A 265 17.94 -3.02 13.47
CA GLY A 265 17.95 -2.94 14.92
C GLY A 265 17.01 -3.94 15.58
N ASP A 266 16.96 -3.87 16.90
CA ASP A 266 16.14 -4.74 17.74
C ASP A 266 14.93 -3.94 18.24
N LEU A 267 13.74 -4.53 18.14
CA LEU A 267 12.49 -3.95 18.62
C LEU A 267 12.12 -4.60 19.95
N PHE A 268 11.88 -3.77 20.97
CA PHE A 268 11.47 -4.19 22.30
C PHE A 268 10.09 -3.65 22.63
N HIS A 269 9.37 -4.38 23.46
CA HIS A 269 8.28 -3.81 24.24
C HIS A 269 8.90 -2.90 25.31
N GLY A 270 8.23 -1.82 25.67
CA GLY A 270 8.63 -0.97 26.77
C GLY A 270 7.42 -0.26 27.38
N THR A 271 7.65 0.43 28.49
CA THR A 271 6.63 1.24 29.13
C THR A 271 7.20 2.63 29.40
N TYR A 272 6.50 3.68 28.97
CA TYR A 272 6.86 5.09 29.20
C TYR A 272 5.67 5.80 29.84
N PHE A 273 5.87 6.46 30.99
CA PHE A 273 4.78 7.04 31.81
C PHE A 273 3.64 6.08 32.21
N GLY A 274 3.87 4.76 32.14
CA GLY A 274 2.84 3.76 32.42
C GLY A 274 2.04 3.35 31.17
N GLU A 275 2.35 3.92 30.01
CA GLU A 275 1.81 3.53 28.72
C GLU A 275 2.75 2.56 28.02
N ASP A 276 2.18 1.56 27.35
CA ASP A 276 2.94 0.59 26.57
C ASP A 276 3.45 1.22 25.27
N VAL A 277 4.73 1.03 24.99
CA VAL A 277 5.43 1.62 23.85
C VAL A 277 6.30 0.56 23.16
N ALA A 278 6.53 0.73 21.86
CA ALA A 278 7.51 -0.06 21.12
C ALA A 278 8.84 0.71 21.04
N VAL A 279 9.93 0.09 21.49
CA VAL A 279 11.27 0.70 21.53
C VAL A 279 12.17 0.06 20.49
N LYS A 280 12.49 0.80 19.43
CA LYS A 280 13.43 0.38 18.38
C LYS A 280 14.86 0.81 18.75
N VAL A 281 15.73 -0.15 19.04
CA VAL A 281 17.14 0.07 19.40
C VAL A 281 18.02 -0.20 18.19
N LEU A 282 18.74 0.82 17.74
CA LEU A 282 19.67 0.71 16.62
C LEU A 282 21.06 0.23 17.11
N LYS A 283 21.64 -0.76 16.43
CA LYS A 283 22.96 -1.30 16.78
C LYS A 283 24.06 -0.35 16.33
N ALA A 284 24.90 0.07 17.29
CA ALA A 284 25.97 1.05 17.04
C ALA A 284 27.02 0.57 15.99
N GLU A 285 27.14 -0.74 15.83
CA GLU A 285 28.06 -1.42 14.93
C GLU A 285 27.77 -1.18 13.43
N HIS A 286 26.56 -0.69 13.10
CA HIS A 286 26.13 -0.36 11.74
C HIS A 286 25.94 1.14 11.49
N LEU A 287 26.32 2.01 12.44
CA LEU A 287 26.14 3.45 12.32
C LEU A 287 27.19 4.07 11.39
N ASN A 288 26.89 4.17 10.10
CA ASN A 288 27.59 5.04 9.16
C ASN A 288 26.82 6.37 8.99
N ASN A 289 27.43 7.40 8.39
CA ASN A 289 26.76 8.70 8.15
C ASN A 289 25.41 8.57 7.43
N ASN A 290 25.26 7.55 6.57
CA ASN A 290 23.99 7.25 5.91
C ASN A 290 22.90 6.75 6.86
N VAL A 291 23.26 5.94 7.86
CA VAL A 291 22.31 5.42 8.87
C VAL A 291 21.89 6.52 9.84
N TRP A 292 22.80 7.45 10.15
CA TRP A 292 22.46 8.65 10.92
C TRP A 292 21.52 9.59 10.16
N ASN A 293 21.72 9.78 8.86
CA ASN A 293 20.79 10.54 8.03
C ASN A 293 19.43 9.82 7.92
N GLU A 294 19.43 8.49 7.77
CA GLU A 294 18.22 7.66 7.77
C GLU A 294 17.46 7.74 9.10
N PHE A 295 18.15 7.67 10.24
CA PHE A 295 17.55 7.87 11.56
C PHE A 295 16.97 9.27 11.72
N THR A 296 17.70 10.29 11.28
CA THR A 296 17.23 11.69 11.36
C THR A 296 16.00 11.90 10.49
N GLN A 297 15.93 11.26 9.33
CA GLN A 297 14.77 11.28 8.45
C GLN A 297 13.59 10.50 9.04
N GLU A 298 13.81 9.30 9.61
CA GLU A 298 12.76 8.50 10.26
C GLU A 298 12.17 9.25 11.47
N VAL A 299 13.02 9.89 12.28
CA VAL A 299 12.59 10.75 13.40
C VAL A 299 11.84 11.99 12.90
N TYR A 300 12.21 12.55 11.74
CA TYR A 300 11.51 13.70 11.16
C TYR A 300 10.12 13.32 10.63
N ILE A 301 9.96 12.12 10.07
CA ILE A 301 8.67 11.63 9.56
C ILE A 301 7.70 11.28 10.69
N LEU A 302 8.21 10.85 11.85
CA LEU A 302 7.41 10.51 13.02
C LEU A 302 7.09 11.73 13.92
N ARG A 303 7.43 12.95 13.49
CA ARG A 303 6.98 14.21 14.10
C ARG A 303 5.60 14.58 13.59
#